data_AF-A0A8H4V141-F1
#
_entry.id   AF-A0A8H4V141-F1
#
_cell.length_a   1.000
_cell.length_b   1.000
_cell.length_c   1.000
_cell.angle_alpha   90.00
_cell.angle_beta   90.00
_cell.angle_gamma   90.00
#
_symmetry.space_group_name_H-M   'P 1'
#
loop_
_entity.id
_entity.type
_entity.pdbx_description
1 polymer ?
#
loop_
_entity_poly.entity_id
_entity_poly.type
_entity_poly.pdbx_seq_one_letter_code
_entity_poly.pdbx_strand_id
1 'polypeptide(L)'
;MGWDYAINWLVILPFELTAAGITIRYWRDDLNVGIWIAVFLVVLSAIQIFGVRGYGEVEFVLSIIKITAVIGFIILGIVIDCGGAPVGGYIGGHYWYDPGAFTDFVGFCSVFTTAAFAFGGTEMSGLAAAETANPAKSIPKACKQVFWRITIFYVVGTLIVGLIVPHNADYLMNASGSNTSASPFVVSIKNAGISGLPSVMNAVITISVISVANSATFGSTRTIQAMAEKGMAPKFFSYV
;
A
#
# COMPACT_ATOMS: atom_id res chain seq x y z
N MET A 1 13.11 -8.69 -19.54
CA MET A 1 13.26 -8.08 -18.20
C MET A 1 12.88 -6.60 -18.20
N GLY A 2 13.58 -5.70 -18.91
CA GLY A 2 13.24 -4.27 -18.87
C GLY A 2 11.81 -3.92 -19.34
N TRP A 3 11.34 -4.51 -20.44
CA TRP A 3 9.96 -4.33 -20.92
C TRP A 3 8.91 -4.89 -19.96
N ASP A 4 9.16 -6.07 -19.42
CA ASP A 4 8.27 -6.72 -18.45
C ASP A 4 8.13 -5.86 -17.17
N TYR A 5 9.26 -5.35 -16.66
CA TYR A 5 9.28 -4.43 -15.53
C TYR A 5 8.57 -3.10 -15.83
N ALA A 6 8.81 -2.51 -17.00
CA ALA A 6 8.14 -1.27 -17.41
C ALA A 6 6.62 -1.45 -17.54
N ILE A 7 6.18 -2.54 -18.18
CA ILE A 7 4.76 -2.87 -18.35
C ILE A 7 4.11 -3.12 -16.99
N ASN A 8 4.77 -3.86 -16.09
CA ASN A 8 4.27 -4.10 -14.75
C ASN A 8 3.94 -2.79 -14.02
N TRP A 9 4.88 -1.83 -13.97
CA TRP A 9 4.63 -0.54 -13.34
C TRP A 9 3.60 0.33 -14.08
N LEU A 10 3.53 0.25 -15.41
CA LEU A 10 2.50 0.93 -16.20
C LEU A 10 1.09 0.40 -15.89
N VAL A 11 0.94 -0.88 -15.55
CA VAL A 11 -0.34 -1.49 -15.16
C VAL A 11 -0.68 -1.22 -13.69
N ILE A 12 0.33 -1.15 -12.81
CA ILE A 12 0.13 -0.81 -11.40
C ILE A 12 -0.40 0.63 -11.24
N LEU A 13 0.08 1.57 -12.05
CA LEU A 13 -0.35 2.98 -11.97
C LEU A 13 -1.89 3.18 -12.00
N PRO A 14 -2.63 2.73 -13.04
CA PRO A 14 -4.09 2.88 -13.07
C PRO A 14 -4.80 2.05 -11.99
N PHE A 15 -4.22 0.93 -11.56
CA PHE A 15 -4.73 0.13 -10.46
C PHE A 15 -4.72 0.92 -9.14
N GLU A 16 -3.58 1.53 -8.79
CA GLU A 16 -3.45 2.35 -7.59
C GLU A 16 -4.31 3.62 -7.66
N LEU A 17 -4.38 4.28 -8.82
CA LEU A 17 -5.25 5.46 -8.98
C LEU A 17 -6.73 5.13 -8.75
N THR A 18 -7.17 3.96 -9.21
CA THR A 18 -8.54 3.48 -8.99
C THR A 18 -8.75 3.18 -7.51
N ALA A 19 -7.81 2.49 -6.85
CA ALA A 19 -7.86 2.23 -5.42
C ALA A 19 -7.92 3.53 -4.60
N ALA A 20 -7.12 4.55 -4.96
CA ALA A 20 -7.14 5.85 -4.30
C ALA A 20 -8.50 6.53 -4.50
N GLY A 21 -9.07 6.50 -5.69
CA GLY A 21 -10.40 7.06 -5.92
C GLY A 21 -11.50 6.32 -5.14
N ILE A 22 -11.37 5.00 -4.93
CA ILE A 22 -12.29 4.23 -4.07
C ILE A 22 -12.17 4.65 -2.61
N THR A 23 -10.95 4.90 -2.10
CA THR A 23 -10.79 5.40 -0.71
C THR A 23 -11.53 6.71 -0.46
N ILE A 24 -11.68 7.57 -1.48
CA ILE A 24 -12.42 8.83 -1.34
C ILE A 24 -13.92 8.62 -1.09
N ARG A 25 -14.49 7.51 -1.59
CA ARG A 25 -15.91 7.16 -1.37
C ARG A 25 -16.25 6.99 0.11
N TYR A 26 -15.26 6.75 0.96
CA TYR A 26 -15.43 6.78 2.42
C TYR A 26 -15.99 8.12 2.92
N TRP A 27 -15.55 9.25 2.36
CA TRP A 27 -16.05 10.58 2.74
C TRP A 27 -17.18 11.08 1.84
N ARG A 28 -17.14 10.74 0.56
CA ARG A 28 -18.06 11.23 -0.47
C ARG A 28 -18.36 10.14 -1.50
N ASP A 29 -19.36 9.32 -1.19
CA ASP A 29 -19.82 8.23 -2.06
C ASP A 29 -20.62 8.72 -3.27
N ASP A 30 -21.11 9.96 -3.23
CA ASP A 30 -21.85 10.61 -4.31
C ASP A 30 -20.96 11.01 -5.51
N LEU A 31 -19.64 11.05 -5.32
CA LEU A 31 -18.69 11.49 -6.33
C LEU A 31 -18.19 10.32 -7.18
N ASN A 32 -18.14 10.53 -8.50
CA ASN A 32 -17.57 9.56 -9.42
C ASN A 32 -16.05 9.44 -9.19
N VAL A 33 -15.59 8.19 -8.99
CA VAL A 33 -14.17 7.81 -8.82
C VAL A 33 -13.27 8.40 -9.92
N GLY A 34 -13.77 8.51 -11.15
CA GLY A 34 -13.04 9.06 -12.30
C GLY A 34 -12.58 10.52 -12.10
N ILE A 35 -13.31 11.33 -11.33
CA ILE A 35 -12.92 12.70 -11.01
C ILE A 35 -11.62 12.67 -10.20
N TRP A 36 -11.55 11.81 -9.19
CA TRP A 36 -10.38 11.68 -8.31
C TRP A 36 -9.19 11.06 -9.03
N ILE A 37 -9.41 10.10 -9.93
CA ILE A 37 -8.35 9.59 -10.81
C ILE A 37 -7.71 10.74 -11.60
N ALA A 38 -8.51 11.62 -12.21
CA ALA A 38 -7.99 12.77 -12.96
C ALA A 38 -7.21 13.74 -12.06
N VAL A 39 -7.72 14.05 -10.87
CA VAL A 39 -7.04 14.91 -9.89
C VAL A 39 -5.69 14.31 -9.48
N PHE A 40 -5.66 13.02 -9.13
CA PHE A 40 -4.41 12.35 -8.72
C PHE A 40 -3.41 12.27 -9.88
N LEU A 41 -3.84 12.05 -11.13
CA LEU A 41 -2.96 12.09 -12.29
C LEU A 41 -2.31 13.46 -12.48
N VAL A 42 -3.07 14.55 -12.30
CA VAL A 42 -2.52 15.91 -12.37
C VAL A 42 -1.50 16.14 -11.26
N VAL A 43 -1.81 15.73 -10.02
CA VAL A 43 -0.89 15.85 -8.88
C VAL A 43 0.40 15.05 -9.12
N LEU A 44 0.29 13.79 -9.53
CA LEU A 44 1.46 12.95 -9.83
C LEU A 44 2.30 13.56 -10.96
N SER A 45 1.64 14.02 -12.02
CA SER A 45 2.32 14.67 -13.15
C SER A 45 3.08 15.93 -12.70
N ALA A 46 2.50 16.72 -11.80
CA ALA A 46 3.15 17.90 -11.21
C ALA A 46 4.36 17.54 -10.35
N ILE A 47 4.28 16.47 -9.55
CA ILE A 47 5.41 15.97 -8.73
C ILE A 47 6.58 15.57 -9.63
N GLN A 48 6.30 14.93 -10.77
CA GLN A 48 7.34 14.47 -11.69
C GLN A 48 8.13 15.61 -12.35
N ILE A 49 7.60 16.83 -12.41
CA ILE A 49 8.33 18.02 -12.91
C ILE A 49 9.54 18.35 -12.04
N PHE A 50 9.49 18.05 -10.74
CA PHE A 50 10.58 18.29 -9.79
C PHE A 50 11.70 17.22 -9.84
N GLY A 51 11.57 16.23 -10.73
CA GLY A 51 12.56 15.19 -10.96
C GLY A 51 12.83 14.28 -9.75
N VAL A 52 13.98 13.62 -9.76
CA VAL A 52 14.37 12.59 -8.76
C VAL A 52 14.45 13.15 -7.34
N ARG A 53 14.90 14.41 -7.21
CA ARG A 53 15.02 15.07 -5.90
C ARG A 53 13.65 15.32 -5.27
N GLY A 54 12.70 15.86 -6.04
CA GLY A 54 11.33 16.06 -5.58
C GLY A 54 10.65 14.73 -5.22
N TYR A 55 10.82 13.71 -6.06
CA TYR A 55 10.35 12.34 -5.77
C TYR A 55 10.88 11.81 -4.43
N GLY A 56 12.20 11.91 -4.21
CA GLY A 56 12.84 11.40 -3.00
C GLY A 56 12.40 12.09 -1.71
N GLU A 57 12.24 13.41 -1.74
CA GLU A 57 11.75 14.19 -0.59
C GLU A 57 10.29 13.87 -0.26
N VAL A 58 9.43 13.81 -1.29
CA VAL A 58 8.01 13.46 -1.13
C VAL A 58 7.88 12.06 -0.56
N GLU A 59 8.56 11.07 -1.14
CA GLU A 59 8.52 9.69 -0.65
C GLU A 59 9.04 9.55 0.78
N PHE A 60 10.06 10.33 1.16
CA PHE A 60 10.54 10.35 2.53
C PHE A 60 9.46 10.79 3.52
N VAL A 61 8.78 11.90 3.23
CA VAL A 61 7.69 12.43 4.08
C VAL A 61 6.51 11.46 4.12
N LEU A 62 6.07 10.95 2.97
CA LEU A 62 4.95 10.00 2.91
C LEU A 62 5.29 8.69 3.64
N SER A 63 6.55 8.24 3.58
CA SER A 63 7.03 7.05 4.31
C SER A 63 6.99 7.22 5.83
N ILE A 64 7.30 8.40 6.35
CA ILE A 64 7.18 8.68 7.79
C ILE A 64 5.72 8.57 8.22
N ILE A 65 4.79 9.22 7.50
CA ILE A 65 3.35 9.18 7.80
C ILE A 65 2.84 7.73 7.81
N LYS A 66 3.21 6.95 6.78
CA LYS A 66 2.86 5.52 6.67
C LYS A 66 3.32 4.70 7.87
N ILE A 67 4.61 4.80 8.23
CA ILE A 67 5.18 4.02 9.33
C ILE A 67 4.54 4.42 10.66
N THR A 68 4.37 5.71 10.92
CA THR A 68 3.72 6.20 12.14
C THR A 68 2.29 5.68 12.25
N ALA A 69 1.52 5.67 11.16
CA ALA A 69 0.17 5.15 11.17
C ALA A 69 0.09 3.64 11.42
N VAL A 70 0.98 2.85 10.82
CA VAL A 70 1.04 1.39 11.05
C VAL A 70 1.38 1.08 12.50
N ILE A 71 2.38 1.77 13.07
CA ILE A 71 2.74 1.61 14.49
C ILE A 71 1.57 2.03 15.39
N GLY A 72 0.94 3.17 15.10
CA GLY A 72 -0.24 3.65 15.83
C GLY A 72 -1.40 2.66 15.76
N PHE A 73 -1.64 2.06 14.60
CA PHE A 73 -2.66 1.03 14.42
C PHE A 73 -2.36 -0.24 15.21
N ILE A 74 -1.10 -0.71 15.21
CA ILE A 74 -0.72 -1.90 16.00
C ILE A 74 -1.00 -1.67 17.49
N ILE A 75 -0.60 -0.51 18.02
CA ILE A 75 -0.87 -0.15 19.42
C ILE A 75 -2.38 -0.09 19.67
N LEU A 76 -3.12 0.58 18.80
CA LEU A 76 -4.57 0.71 18.91
C LEU A 76 -5.27 -0.65 18.87
N GLY A 77 -4.87 -1.53 17.96
CA GLY A 77 -5.45 -2.86 17.83
C GLY A 77 -5.20 -3.73 19.06
N ILE A 78 -4.02 -3.65 19.68
CA ILE A 78 -3.76 -4.31 20.97
C ILE A 78 -4.69 -3.78 22.06
N VAL A 79 -4.91 -2.45 22.12
CA VAL A 79 -5.83 -1.84 23.08
C VAL A 79 -7.26 -2.30 22.85
N ILE A 80 -7.72 -2.35 21.60
CA ILE A 80 -9.05 -2.85 21.22
C ILE A 80 -9.19 -4.32 21.63
N ASP A 81 -8.21 -5.16 21.29
CA ASP A 81 -8.21 -6.59 21.61
C ASP A 81 -8.30 -6.86 23.13
N CYS A 82 -7.58 -6.06 23.92
CA CYS A 82 -7.61 -6.12 25.38
C CYS A 82 -8.89 -5.56 26.01
N GLY A 83 -9.86 -5.08 25.22
CA GLY A 83 -11.15 -4.54 25.70
C GLY A 83 -11.11 -3.06 26.09
N GLY A 84 -10.10 -2.31 25.64
CA GLY A 84 -10.01 -0.85 25.86
C GLY A 84 -10.83 -0.01 24.87
N ALA A 85 -11.61 -0.66 24.00
CA ALA A 85 -12.48 0.01 23.04
C ALA A 85 -13.76 0.55 23.72
N PRO A 86 -14.32 1.69 23.25
CA PRO A 86 -15.64 2.16 23.69
C PRO A 86 -16.77 1.15 23.47
N VAL A 87 -16.64 0.33 22.42
CA VAL A 87 -17.59 -0.71 22.05
C VAL A 87 -16.83 -2.03 21.88
N GLY A 88 -17.40 -3.10 22.44
CA GLY A 88 -16.76 -4.41 22.50
C GLY A 88 -16.04 -4.62 23.84
N GLY A 89 -16.07 -5.86 24.32
CA GLY A 89 -15.32 -6.28 25.50
C GLY A 89 -13.93 -6.80 25.12
N TYR A 90 -13.30 -7.52 26.04
CA TYR A 90 -12.10 -8.29 25.75
C TYR A 90 -12.37 -9.31 24.63
N ILE A 91 -11.59 -9.26 23.55
CA ILE A 91 -11.70 -10.15 22.39
C ILE A 91 -10.70 -11.30 22.54
N GLY A 92 -9.42 -10.96 22.70
CA GLY A 92 -8.32 -11.91 22.73
C GLY A 92 -8.31 -12.77 21.47
N GLY A 93 -8.21 -14.08 21.64
CA GLY A 93 -8.22 -15.02 20.52
C GLY A 93 -9.59 -15.35 19.94
N HIS A 94 -10.69 -14.70 20.36
CA HIS A 94 -12.06 -15.18 20.07
C HIS A 94 -12.29 -15.46 18.58
N TYR A 95 -11.97 -14.51 17.69
CA TYR A 95 -12.18 -14.67 16.25
C TYR A 95 -11.29 -15.71 15.57
N TRP A 96 -10.20 -16.13 16.21
CA TRP A 96 -9.35 -17.22 15.74
C TRP A 96 -9.94 -18.60 16.03
N TYR A 97 -10.88 -18.69 16.98
CA TYR A 97 -11.59 -19.93 17.33
C TYR A 97 -13.01 -19.96 16.76
N ASP A 98 -13.71 -18.83 16.78
CA ASP A 98 -15.09 -18.70 16.27
C ASP A 98 -15.24 -17.33 15.57
N PRO A 99 -15.39 -17.27 14.23
CA PRO A 99 -15.65 -18.36 13.28
C PRO A 99 -14.43 -19.23 12.90
N GLY A 100 -13.22 -18.88 13.34
CA GLY A 100 -11.98 -19.62 13.05
C GLY A 100 -10.99 -18.83 12.19
N ALA A 101 -9.72 -19.27 12.16
CA ALA A 101 -8.66 -18.56 11.43
C ALA A 101 -8.61 -18.84 9.91
N PHE A 102 -9.28 -19.90 9.44
CA PHE A 102 -9.23 -20.33 8.03
C PHE A 102 -10.64 -20.38 7.44
N THR A 103 -10.79 -19.88 6.21
CA THR A 103 -12.03 -19.97 5.44
C THR A 103 -12.14 -21.29 4.71
N ASP A 104 -11.33 -21.45 3.65
CA ASP A 104 -11.37 -22.52 2.67
C ASP A 104 -10.01 -22.61 1.97
N PHE A 105 -9.77 -23.74 1.28
CA PHE A 105 -8.48 -23.97 0.62
C PHE A 105 -8.22 -22.97 -0.52
N VAL A 106 -9.28 -22.51 -1.21
CA VAL A 106 -9.15 -21.53 -2.29
C VAL A 106 -8.75 -20.16 -1.72
N GLY A 107 -9.40 -19.71 -0.64
CA GLY A 107 -9.01 -18.51 0.09
C GLY A 107 -7.55 -18.58 0.55
N PHE A 108 -7.14 -19.70 1.17
CA PHE A 108 -5.75 -19.91 1.58
C PHE A 108 -4.75 -19.77 0.42
N CYS A 109 -5.04 -20.40 -0.72
CA CYS A 109 -4.20 -20.29 -1.92
C CYS A 109 -4.15 -18.86 -2.49
N SER A 110 -5.27 -18.14 -2.47
CA SER A 110 -5.37 -16.77 -3.01
C SER A 110 -4.53 -15.75 -2.21
N VAL A 111 -4.30 -16.01 -0.91
CA VAL A 111 -3.45 -15.16 -0.07
C VAL A 111 -2.00 -15.17 -0.55
N PHE A 112 -1.49 -16.27 -1.12
CA PHE A 112 -0.13 -16.29 -1.66
C PHE A 112 0.05 -15.32 -2.83
N THR A 113 -0.95 -15.22 -3.72
CA THR A 113 -0.92 -14.27 -4.84
C THR A 113 -0.97 -12.83 -4.34
N THR A 114 -1.86 -12.55 -3.39
CA THR A 114 -2.00 -11.21 -2.80
C THR A 114 -0.76 -10.80 -2.01
N ALA A 115 -0.16 -11.73 -1.25
CA ALA A 115 1.08 -11.51 -0.53
C ALA A 115 2.26 -11.26 -1.48
N ALA A 116 2.37 -12.06 -2.55
CA ALA A 116 3.40 -11.85 -3.57
C ALA A 116 3.30 -10.47 -4.22
N PHE A 117 2.09 -10.03 -4.54
CA PHE A 117 1.82 -8.68 -5.04
C PHE A 117 2.23 -7.61 -4.00
N ALA A 118 1.85 -7.77 -2.73
CA ALA A 118 2.16 -6.81 -1.66
C ALA A 118 3.66 -6.69 -1.31
N PHE A 119 4.47 -7.70 -1.66
CA PHE A 119 5.93 -7.67 -1.54
C PHE A 119 6.65 -7.16 -2.81
N GLY A 120 5.90 -6.86 -3.87
CA GLY A 120 6.42 -6.18 -5.06
C GLY A 120 6.97 -4.79 -4.73
N GLY A 121 7.82 -4.26 -5.59
CA GLY A 121 8.46 -2.95 -5.41
C GLY A 121 9.74 -2.98 -4.57
N THR A 122 10.06 -4.10 -3.91
CA THR A 122 11.35 -4.25 -3.21
C THR A 122 12.53 -4.21 -4.17
N GLU A 123 12.34 -4.61 -5.43
CA GLU A 123 13.32 -4.51 -6.50
C GLU A 123 13.66 -3.06 -6.89
N MET A 124 12.86 -2.08 -6.48
CA MET A 124 13.14 -0.66 -6.69
C MET A 124 14.39 -0.21 -5.91
N SER A 125 14.78 -0.91 -4.84
CA SER A 125 16.10 -0.70 -4.22
C SER A 125 17.25 -1.05 -5.16
N GLY A 126 17.03 -1.95 -6.12
CA GLY A 126 17.97 -2.28 -7.19
C GLY A 126 18.15 -1.13 -8.19
N LEU A 127 17.08 -0.38 -8.50
CA LEU A 127 17.19 0.84 -9.31
C LEU A 127 17.96 1.93 -8.56
N ALA A 128 17.68 2.10 -7.26
CA ALA A 128 18.40 3.05 -6.42
C ALA A 128 19.91 2.72 -6.27
N ALA A 129 20.32 1.48 -6.55
CA ALA A 129 21.74 1.11 -6.57
C ALA A 129 22.55 1.91 -7.59
N ALA A 130 21.94 2.27 -8.73
CA ALA A 130 22.60 3.05 -9.77
C ALA A 130 22.93 4.49 -9.32
N GLU A 131 22.21 5.02 -8.33
CA GLU A 131 22.35 6.39 -7.82
C GLU A 131 23.02 6.43 -6.42
N THR A 132 23.43 5.28 -5.89
CA THR A 132 24.03 5.17 -4.54
C THR A 132 25.56 5.31 -4.58
N ALA A 133 26.14 6.12 -3.70
CA ALA A 133 27.59 6.38 -3.66
C ALA A 133 28.46 5.13 -3.35
N ASN A 134 27.96 4.17 -2.57
CA ASN A 134 28.67 2.91 -2.26
C ASN A 134 27.72 1.71 -2.29
N PRO A 135 27.33 1.23 -3.49
CA PRO A 135 26.25 0.26 -3.65
C PRO A 135 26.61 -1.10 -3.06
N ALA A 136 27.89 -1.52 -3.14
CA ALA A 136 28.35 -2.82 -2.65
C ALA A 136 28.13 -3.04 -1.14
N LYS A 137 28.16 -1.96 -0.35
CA LYS A 137 27.91 -2.03 1.11
C LYS A 137 26.50 -1.58 1.49
N SER A 138 25.99 -0.53 0.84
CA SER A 138 24.72 0.09 1.21
C SER A 138 23.51 -0.74 0.78
N ILE A 139 23.54 -1.35 -0.42
CA ILE A 139 22.40 -2.10 -0.97
C ILE A 139 22.12 -3.38 -0.18
N PRO A 140 23.09 -4.28 0.10
CA PRO A 140 22.80 -5.49 0.87
C PRO A 140 22.25 -5.20 2.27
N LYS A 141 22.78 -4.15 2.91
CA LYS A 141 22.31 -3.71 4.23
C LYS A 141 20.89 -3.17 4.16
N ALA A 142 20.60 -2.30 3.19
CA ALA A 142 19.27 -1.74 3.00
C ALA A 142 18.24 -2.82 2.67
N CYS A 143 18.54 -3.74 1.75
CA CYS A 143 17.64 -4.85 1.40
C CYS A 143 17.29 -5.71 2.62
N LYS A 144 18.29 -6.10 3.44
CA LYS A 144 18.03 -6.90 4.65
C LYS A 144 17.19 -6.16 5.68
N GLN A 145 17.42 -4.85 5.86
CA GLN A 145 16.63 -4.03 6.78
C GLN A 145 15.20 -3.85 6.30
N VAL A 146 15.00 -3.56 5.01
CA VAL A 146 13.69 -3.40 4.40
C VAL A 146 12.90 -4.71 4.49
N PHE A 147 13.52 -5.84 4.17
CA PHE A 147 12.90 -7.16 4.26
C PHE A 147 12.35 -7.43 5.67
N TRP A 148 13.20 -7.38 6.70
CA TRP A 148 12.77 -7.68 8.07
C TRP A 148 11.72 -6.69 8.57
N ARG A 149 11.87 -5.40 8.24
CA ARG A 149 10.93 -4.37 8.67
C ARG A 149 9.54 -4.57 8.05
N ILE A 150 9.47 -4.84 6.73
CA ILE A 150 8.19 -5.08 6.04
C ILE A 150 7.54 -6.36 6.55
N THR A 151 8.31 -7.46 6.66
CA THR A 151 7.80 -8.74 7.14
C THR A 151 7.19 -8.61 8.54
N ILE A 152 7.86 -7.91 9.46
CA ILE A 152 7.34 -7.71 10.82
C ILE A 152 6.04 -6.92 10.78
N PHE A 153 5.97 -5.79 10.06
CA PHE A 153 4.76 -4.98 10.01
C PHE A 153 3.59 -5.68 9.32
N TYR A 154 3.86 -6.48 8.29
CA TYR A 154 2.82 -7.23 7.59
C TYR A 154 2.27 -8.37 8.46
N VAL A 155 3.15 -9.16 9.08
CA VAL A 155 2.74 -10.28 9.95
C VAL A 155 2.02 -9.76 11.18
N VAL A 156 2.60 -8.79 11.89
CA VAL A 156 2.00 -8.23 13.11
C VAL A 156 0.73 -7.47 12.77
N GLY A 157 0.72 -6.64 11.72
CA GLY A 157 -0.47 -5.90 11.32
C GLY A 157 -1.63 -6.81 10.95
N THR A 158 -1.37 -7.85 10.15
CA THR A 158 -2.41 -8.84 9.77
C THR A 158 -2.88 -9.66 10.96
N LEU A 159 -1.96 -10.06 11.86
CA LEU A 159 -2.31 -10.77 13.10
C LEU A 159 -3.28 -9.93 13.95
N ILE A 160 -2.95 -8.66 14.18
CA ILE A 160 -3.78 -7.74 14.98
C ILE A 160 -5.15 -7.53 14.32
N VAL A 161 -5.20 -7.31 13.00
CA VAL A 161 -6.48 -7.23 12.27
C VAL A 161 -7.30 -8.51 12.44
N GLY A 162 -6.67 -9.68 12.32
CA GLY A 162 -7.36 -10.97 12.48
C GLY A 162 -7.83 -11.26 13.91
N LEU A 163 -7.21 -10.65 14.93
CA LEU A 163 -7.69 -10.76 16.32
C LEU A 163 -8.94 -9.91 16.56
N ILE A 164 -9.03 -8.72 15.95
CA ILE A 164 -10.09 -7.74 16.22
C ILE A 164 -11.22 -7.73 15.18
N VAL A 165 -11.06 -8.44 14.07
CA VAL A 165 -12.05 -8.53 12.99
C VAL A 165 -12.35 -9.99 12.65
N PRO A 166 -13.62 -10.45 12.68
CA PRO A 166 -13.97 -11.79 12.25
C PRO A 166 -13.84 -11.93 10.73
N HIS A 167 -13.31 -13.06 10.26
CA HIS A 167 -13.08 -13.28 8.83
C HIS A 167 -14.38 -13.32 8.00
N ASN A 168 -15.50 -13.72 8.61
CA ASN A 168 -16.80 -13.92 7.96
C ASN A 168 -17.66 -12.66 7.94
N ALA A 169 -17.10 -11.49 8.21
CA ALA A 169 -17.86 -10.28 8.25
C ALA A 169 -18.36 -9.86 6.85
N ASP A 170 -19.65 -9.53 6.73
CA ASP A 170 -20.28 -9.18 5.43
C ASP A 170 -19.60 -8.00 4.72
N TYR A 171 -19.02 -7.07 5.48
CA TYR A 171 -18.28 -5.94 4.92
C TYR A 171 -16.92 -6.35 4.31
N LEU A 172 -16.34 -7.48 4.72
CA LEU A 172 -15.15 -8.06 4.08
C LEU A 172 -15.53 -8.89 2.85
N MET A 173 -16.66 -9.60 2.89
CA MET A 173 -17.09 -10.48 1.80
C MET A 173 -17.48 -9.72 0.53
N ASN A 174 -17.98 -8.49 0.67
CA ASN A 174 -18.25 -7.59 -0.46
C ASN A 174 -17.01 -6.82 -0.95
N ALA A 175 -15.86 -7.00 -0.29
CA ALA A 175 -14.59 -6.37 -0.63
C ALA A 175 -13.76 -7.24 -1.59
N SER A 176 -14.31 -7.55 -2.77
CA SER A 176 -13.54 -8.23 -3.83
C SER A 176 -12.67 -7.21 -4.59
N GLY A 177 -11.37 -7.46 -4.74
CA GLY A 177 -10.45 -6.60 -5.50
C GLY A 177 -9.95 -5.35 -4.74
N SER A 178 -9.70 -4.25 -5.46
CA SER A 178 -9.23 -2.96 -4.91
C SER A 178 -10.29 -2.16 -4.14
N ASN A 179 -11.34 -2.82 -3.65
CA ASN A 179 -12.49 -2.17 -3.01
C ASN A 179 -12.12 -1.69 -1.59
N THR A 180 -11.37 -0.60 -1.49
CA THR A 180 -10.81 -0.05 -0.23
C THR A 180 -11.85 0.59 0.69
N SER A 181 -13.10 0.77 0.23
CA SER A 181 -14.21 1.26 1.06
C SER A 181 -14.46 0.39 2.31
N ALA A 182 -13.93 -0.84 2.33
CA ALA A 182 -13.99 -1.78 3.44
C ALA A 182 -12.59 -2.22 3.93
N SER A 183 -11.60 -1.31 3.94
CA SER A 183 -10.29 -1.62 4.51
C SER A 183 -10.42 -2.18 5.94
N PRO A 184 -9.91 -3.38 6.24
CA PRO A 184 -10.01 -4.00 7.56
C PRO A 184 -9.45 -3.11 8.69
N PHE A 185 -8.45 -2.28 8.37
CA PHE A 185 -7.86 -1.30 9.28
C PHE A 185 -8.83 -0.16 9.65
N VAL A 186 -9.64 0.30 8.70
CA VAL A 186 -10.63 1.36 8.95
C VAL A 186 -11.86 0.77 9.65
N VAL A 187 -12.29 -0.41 9.21
CA VAL A 187 -13.49 -1.06 9.73
C VAL A 187 -13.30 -1.53 11.17
N SER A 188 -12.14 -2.09 11.53
CA SER A 188 -11.84 -2.47 12.92
C SER A 188 -12.00 -1.29 13.89
N ILE A 189 -11.46 -0.13 13.55
CA ILE A 189 -11.57 1.09 14.36
C ILE A 189 -13.04 1.58 14.44
N LYS A 190 -13.77 1.48 13.32
CA LYS A 190 -15.20 1.83 13.27
C LYS A 190 -16.04 0.92 14.16
N ASN A 191 -15.79 -0.39 14.13
CA ASN A 191 -16.50 -1.40 14.92
C ASN A 191 -16.19 -1.26 16.42
N ALA A 192 -14.96 -0.84 16.76
CA ALA A 192 -14.58 -0.47 18.12
C ALA A 192 -15.30 0.79 18.64
N GLY A 193 -16.11 1.47 17.82
CA GLY A 193 -16.88 2.66 18.21
C GLY A 193 -16.04 3.93 18.34
N ILE A 194 -14.83 3.95 17.79
CA ILE A 194 -13.90 5.07 17.93
C ILE A 194 -14.17 6.11 16.84
N SER A 195 -14.56 7.32 17.24
CA SER A 195 -14.83 8.43 16.31
C SER A 195 -13.54 9.10 15.81
N GLY A 196 -13.54 9.56 14.56
CA GLY A 196 -12.45 10.37 13.97
C GLY A 196 -11.24 9.55 13.48
N LEU A 197 -10.76 8.58 14.26
CA LEU A 197 -9.64 7.71 13.89
C LEU A 197 -9.85 6.90 12.59
N PRO A 198 -11.06 6.38 12.28
CA PRO A 198 -11.32 5.73 10.99
C PRO A 198 -11.04 6.64 9.79
N SER A 199 -11.39 7.93 9.88
CA SER A 199 -11.12 8.92 8.83
C SER A 199 -9.63 9.18 8.69
N VAL A 200 -8.88 9.28 9.80
CA VAL A 200 -7.42 9.45 9.77
C VAL A 200 -6.76 8.25 9.10
N MET A 201 -7.15 7.03 9.47
CA MET A 201 -6.59 5.81 8.87
C MET A 201 -6.90 5.72 7.37
N ASN A 202 -8.13 6.06 6.97
CA ASN A 202 -8.49 6.09 5.55
C ASN A 202 -7.68 7.13 4.76
N ALA A 203 -7.40 8.30 5.34
CA ALA A 203 -6.52 9.30 4.74
C ALA A 203 -5.09 8.78 4.55
N VAL A 204 -4.54 8.07 5.55
CA VAL A 204 -3.20 7.49 5.42
C VAL A 204 -3.17 6.39 4.36
N ILE A 205 -4.23 5.57 4.24
CA ILE A 205 -4.33 4.58 3.16
C ILE A 205 -4.35 5.28 1.80
N THR A 206 -5.13 6.36 1.65
CA THR A 206 -5.18 7.18 0.43
C THR A 206 -3.77 7.68 0.07
N ILE A 207 -3.05 8.25 1.03
CA ILE A 207 -1.67 8.72 0.88
C ILE A 207 -0.72 7.57 0.48
N SER A 208 -0.92 6.39 1.06
CA SER A 208 -0.10 5.20 0.79
C SER A 208 -0.24 4.74 -0.65
N VAL A 209 -1.48 4.67 -1.13
CA VAL A 209 -1.80 4.28 -2.51
C VAL A 209 -1.26 5.31 -3.52
N ILE A 210 -1.42 6.61 -3.24
CA ILE A 210 -0.86 7.68 -4.09
C ILE A 210 0.68 7.60 -4.14
N SER A 211 1.33 7.26 -3.02
CA SER A 211 2.77 7.05 -2.96
C SER A 211 3.23 5.87 -3.84
N VAL A 212 2.49 4.77 -3.86
CA VAL A 212 2.78 3.65 -4.78
C VAL A 212 2.56 4.08 -6.24
N ALA A 213 1.51 4.86 -6.53
CA ALA A 213 1.29 5.41 -7.87
C ALA A 213 2.44 6.36 -8.33
N ASN A 214 2.99 7.16 -7.42
CA ASN A 214 4.16 8.00 -7.67
C ASN A 214 5.40 7.14 -8.00
N SER A 215 5.64 6.11 -7.19
CA SER A 215 6.70 5.11 -7.41
C SER A 215 6.55 4.38 -8.75
N ALA A 216 5.32 4.01 -9.12
CA ALA A 216 5.01 3.34 -10.39
C ALA A 216 5.29 4.24 -11.60
N THR A 217 4.93 5.51 -11.50
CA THR A 217 5.24 6.52 -12.53
C THR A 217 6.75 6.66 -12.68
N PHE A 218 7.49 6.78 -11.58
CA PHE A 218 8.95 6.88 -11.60
C PHE A 218 9.62 5.63 -12.19
N GLY A 219 9.24 4.44 -11.72
CA GLY A 219 9.82 3.16 -12.14
C GLY A 219 9.58 2.85 -13.62
N SER A 220 8.37 3.10 -14.13
CA SER A 220 8.03 2.88 -15.53
C SER A 220 8.77 3.84 -16.47
N THR A 221 8.72 5.16 -16.22
CA THR A 221 9.36 6.14 -17.10
C THR A 221 10.87 5.97 -17.15
N ARG A 222 11.52 5.74 -16.00
CA ARG A 222 12.97 5.56 -15.93
C ARG A 222 13.44 4.29 -16.62
N THR A 223 12.68 3.21 -16.50
CA THR A 223 13.03 1.96 -17.16
C THR A 223 12.90 2.10 -18.68
N ILE A 224 11.84 2.74 -19.17
CA ILE A 224 11.64 2.97 -20.60
C ILE A 224 12.74 3.88 -21.16
N GLN A 225 13.09 4.96 -20.45
CA GLN A 225 14.17 5.86 -20.85
C GLN A 225 15.52 5.13 -20.92
N ALA A 226 15.89 4.37 -19.88
CA ALA A 226 17.14 3.63 -19.85
C ALA A 226 17.23 2.56 -20.96
N MET A 227 16.09 1.97 -21.34
CA MET A 227 16.03 1.06 -22.50
C MET A 227 16.18 1.81 -23.82
N ALA A 228 15.61 3.01 -23.95
CA ALA A 228 15.71 3.83 -25.15
C ALA A 228 17.15 4.31 -25.39
N GLU A 229 17.85 4.73 -24.33
CA GLU A 229 19.28 5.11 -24.38
C GLU A 229 20.17 3.94 -24.84
N LYS A 230 19.82 2.72 -24.47
CA LYS A 230 20.52 1.49 -24.89
C LYS A 230 20.06 0.95 -26.25
N GLY A 231 19.18 1.65 -26.96
CA GLY A 231 18.65 1.22 -28.27
C GLY A 231 17.68 0.04 -28.22
N MET A 232 17.18 -0.32 -27.04
CA MET A 232 16.23 -1.42 -26.82
C MET A 232 14.76 -0.97 -26.78
N ALA A 233 14.51 0.34 -26.80
CA ALA A 233 13.20 0.96 -26.94
C ALA A 233 13.25 2.09 -27.98
N PRO A 234 12.11 2.57 -28.51
CA PRO A 234 12.09 3.64 -29.51
C PRO A 234 12.88 4.88 -29.07
N LYS A 235 13.73 5.40 -29.96
CA LYS A 235 14.66 6.51 -29.67
C LYS A 235 13.97 7.80 -29.22
N PHE A 236 12.70 8.00 -29.54
CA PHE A 236 11.97 9.19 -29.08
C PHE A 236 11.76 9.20 -27.55
N PHE A 237 11.83 8.04 -26.88
CA PHE A 237 11.75 7.95 -25.42
C PHE A 237 13.07 8.25 -24.70
N SER A 238 14.20 8.41 -25.42
CA SER A 238 15.48 8.79 -24.80
C SER A 238 15.65 10.30 -24.64
N TYR A 239 14.64 11.10 -25.01
CA TYR A 239 14.68 12.55 -24.95
C TYR A 239 14.32 13.04 -23.54
N VAL A 240 15.12 13.97 -22.99
CA VAL A 240 14.98 14.60 -21.67
C VAL A 240 14.47 16.03 -21.82
#